data_AF-U6D5J8-F1
#
_entry.id   AF-U6D5J8-F1
#
_cell.length_a   1.000
_cell.length_b   1.000
_cell.length_c   1.000
_cell.angle_alpha   90.00
_cell.angle_beta   90.00
_cell.angle_gamma   90.00
#
_symmetry.space_group_name_H-M   'P 1'
#
loop_
_entity.id
_entity.type
_entity.pdbx_description
1 polymer ?
#
loop_
_entity_poly.entity_id
_entity_poly.type
_entity_poly.pdbx_seq_one_letter_code
_entity_poly.pdbx_strand_id
1 'polypeptide(L)'
;DDEDSDYHQESYKESYKDRRRRAHTQAEQKRRDAIKRGYDDLQTIVPTCQQQDFSIGSQKLSKAIVLQKTIDYIQFLHKEKKKQEEEVSMLRKDVTALKIMKVNYEQIVKAHQDNPHEGEDQVSDQVKFNVFQGIMDSLFQSFNASISVASFQELSACVFSWIEEHCKPQTLREIVIGVLHQLKNQLY
;
A
#
# COMPACT_ATOMS: atom_id res chain seq x y z
N ASP A 1 -71.35 -36.84 -46.17
CA ASP A 1 -71.31 -35.64 -45.32
C ASP A 1 -70.27 -35.74 -44.21
N ASP A 2 -68.99 -35.94 -44.56
CA ASP A 2 -67.88 -35.89 -43.56
C ASP A 2 -66.64 -35.12 -44.06
N GLU A 3 -66.67 -34.51 -45.26
CA GLU A 3 -65.48 -33.84 -45.82
C GLU A 3 -65.32 -32.36 -45.40
N ASP A 4 -66.35 -31.72 -44.84
CA ASP A 4 -66.34 -30.28 -44.52
C ASP A 4 -65.90 -29.98 -43.07
N SER A 5 -65.67 -31.01 -42.25
CA SER A 5 -65.26 -30.84 -40.84
C SER A 5 -63.74 -30.66 -40.66
N ASP A 6 -62.93 -31.15 -41.59
CA ASP A 6 -61.47 -31.17 -41.46
C ASP A 6 -60.83 -29.80 -41.79
N TYR A 7 -61.39 -29.07 -42.76
CA TYR A 7 -60.92 -27.74 -43.16
C TYR A 7 -61.00 -26.70 -42.04
N HIS A 8 -62.08 -26.72 -41.25
CA HIS A 8 -62.19 -25.84 -40.08
C HIS A 8 -61.18 -26.22 -38.99
N GLN A 9 -60.94 -27.51 -38.77
CA GLN A 9 -60.00 -27.98 -37.75
C GLN A 9 -58.53 -27.66 -38.11
N GLU A 10 -58.16 -27.71 -39.40
CA GLU A 10 -56.84 -27.29 -39.87
C GLU A 10 -56.61 -25.77 -39.73
N SER A 11 -57.60 -24.94 -40.09
CA SER A 11 -57.51 -23.48 -39.95
C SER A 11 -57.34 -23.02 -38.49
N TYR A 12 -58.07 -23.65 -37.55
CA TYR A 12 -57.87 -23.41 -36.13
C TYR A 12 -56.46 -23.84 -35.67
N LYS A 13 -56.00 -25.04 -36.05
CA LYS A 13 -54.65 -25.52 -35.72
C LYS A 13 -53.56 -24.59 -36.27
N GLU A 14 -53.75 -24.01 -37.44
CA GLU A 14 -52.81 -23.06 -38.06
C GLU A 14 -52.77 -21.71 -37.32
N SER A 15 -53.92 -21.19 -36.90
CA SER A 15 -54.01 -19.99 -36.04
C SER A 15 -53.33 -20.17 -34.68
N TYR A 16 -53.49 -21.35 -34.06
CA TYR A 16 -52.78 -21.70 -32.83
C TYR A 16 -51.25 -21.80 -33.02
N LYS A 17 -50.80 -22.40 -34.13
CA LYS A 17 -49.37 -22.45 -34.48
C LYS A 17 -48.79 -21.06 -34.69
N ASP A 18 -49.52 -20.16 -35.35
CA ASP A 18 -49.08 -18.78 -35.58
C ASP A 18 -49.02 -17.96 -34.28
N ARG A 19 -50.04 -18.07 -33.42
CA ARG A 19 -50.02 -17.44 -32.08
C ARG A 19 -48.82 -17.92 -31.25
N ARG A 20 -48.51 -19.21 -31.28
CA ARG A 20 -47.34 -19.79 -30.61
C ARG A 20 -46.03 -19.26 -31.20
N ARG A 21 -45.95 -19.12 -32.53
CA ARG A 21 -44.77 -18.54 -33.22
C ARG A 21 -44.54 -17.10 -32.79
N ARG A 22 -45.58 -16.26 -32.78
CA ARG A 22 -45.49 -14.85 -32.34
C ARG A 22 -45.07 -14.72 -30.89
N ALA A 23 -45.61 -15.56 -29.99
CA ALA A 23 -45.22 -15.57 -28.59
C ALA A 23 -43.74 -15.98 -28.41
N HIS A 24 -43.30 -17.00 -29.15
CA HIS A 24 -41.89 -17.43 -29.15
C HIS A 24 -40.95 -16.32 -29.65
N THR A 25 -41.29 -15.65 -30.76
CA THR A 25 -40.50 -14.53 -31.28
C THR A 25 -40.42 -13.37 -30.29
N GLN A 26 -41.52 -13.03 -29.61
CA GLN A 26 -41.53 -11.98 -28.58
C GLN A 26 -40.65 -12.34 -27.38
N ALA A 27 -40.74 -13.58 -26.91
CA ALA A 27 -39.90 -14.06 -25.80
C ALA A 27 -38.40 -14.05 -26.19
N GLU A 28 -38.07 -14.47 -27.41
CA GLU A 28 -36.72 -14.43 -27.96
C GLU A 28 -36.19 -12.99 -28.05
N GLN A 29 -37.01 -12.06 -28.55
CA GLN A 29 -36.64 -10.65 -28.65
C GLN A 29 -36.34 -10.06 -27.28
N LYS A 30 -37.22 -10.30 -26.29
CA LYS A 30 -37.00 -9.87 -24.91
C LYS A 30 -35.70 -10.42 -24.33
N ARG A 31 -35.35 -11.69 -24.61
CA ARG A 31 -34.07 -12.29 -24.20
C ARG A 31 -32.90 -11.59 -24.86
N ARG A 32 -32.97 -11.33 -26.17
CA ARG A 32 -31.91 -10.63 -26.92
C ARG A 32 -31.69 -9.21 -26.43
N ASP A 33 -32.77 -8.49 -26.12
CA ASP A 33 -32.69 -7.14 -25.59
C ASP A 33 -32.06 -7.10 -24.20
N ALA A 34 -32.36 -8.11 -23.35
CA ALA A 34 -31.70 -8.25 -22.05
C ALA A 34 -30.20 -8.52 -22.19
N ILE A 35 -29.79 -9.41 -23.11
CA ILE A 35 -28.37 -9.67 -23.39
C ILE A 35 -27.69 -8.40 -23.92
N LYS A 36 -28.34 -7.67 -24.84
CA LYS A 36 -27.80 -6.42 -25.39
C LYS A 36 -27.54 -5.39 -24.30
N ARG A 37 -28.49 -5.19 -23.38
CA ARG A 37 -28.29 -4.32 -22.20
C ARG A 37 -27.09 -4.76 -21.35
N GLY A 38 -26.94 -6.06 -21.12
CA GLY A 38 -25.77 -6.57 -20.39
C GLY A 38 -24.43 -6.24 -21.08
N TYR A 39 -24.36 -6.23 -22.41
CA TYR A 39 -23.16 -5.77 -23.12
C TYR A 39 -22.92 -4.26 -22.97
N ASP A 40 -23.99 -3.46 -23.02
CA ASP A 40 -23.90 -2.01 -22.84
C ASP A 40 -23.42 -1.66 -21.41
N ASP A 41 -23.90 -2.40 -20.40
CA ASP A 41 -23.45 -2.27 -19.01
C ASP A 41 -21.97 -2.65 -18.86
N LEU A 42 -21.54 -3.79 -19.45
CA LEU A 42 -20.13 -4.21 -19.43
C LEU A 42 -19.21 -3.17 -20.05
N GLN A 43 -19.59 -2.55 -21.17
CA GLN A 43 -18.81 -1.49 -21.79
C GLN A 43 -18.69 -0.24 -20.89
N THR A 44 -19.67 -0.01 -20.03
CA THR A 44 -19.71 1.14 -19.11
C THR A 44 -18.89 0.88 -17.84
N ILE A 45 -18.85 -0.34 -17.32
CA ILE A 45 -18.15 -0.62 -16.06
C ILE A 45 -16.71 -1.11 -16.24
N VAL A 46 -16.34 -1.61 -17.42
CA VAL A 46 -14.99 -2.09 -17.73
C VAL A 46 -14.16 -0.94 -18.30
N PRO A 47 -13.15 -0.40 -17.58
CA PRO A 47 -12.44 0.81 -18.00
C PRO A 47 -11.75 0.68 -19.36
N THR A 48 -11.19 -0.49 -19.66
CA THR A 48 -10.52 -0.75 -20.94
C THR A 48 -11.49 -0.82 -22.12
N CYS A 49 -12.80 -0.98 -21.88
CA CYS A 49 -13.83 -0.84 -22.91
C CYS A 49 -14.14 0.63 -23.22
N GLN A 50 -13.92 1.55 -22.27
CA GLN A 50 -14.19 2.98 -22.42
C GLN A 50 -13.04 3.74 -23.10
N GLN A 51 -11.81 3.25 -23.00
CA GLN A 51 -10.58 3.89 -23.51
C GLN A 51 -10.42 3.84 -25.05
N GLN A 52 -11.48 4.02 -25.83
CA GLN A 52 -11.32 4.15 -27.28
C GLN A 52 -10.69 5.51 -27.62
N ASP A 53 -9.54 5.45 -28.31
CA ASP A 53 -8.87 6.62 -28.87
C ASP A 53 -9.83 7.46 -29.71
N PHE A 54 -9.97 8.73 -29.36
CA PHE A 54 -10.85 9.72 -30.02
C PHE A 54 -10.47 10.04 -31.47
N SER A 55 -9.52 9.32 -32.09
CA SER A 55 -8.91 9.73 -33.36
C SER A 55 -9.46 9.05 -34.61
N ILE A 56 -10.19 7.94 -34.52
CA ILE A 56 -10.76 7.28 -35.72
C ILE A 56 -12.14 6.71 -35.37
N GLY A 57 -13.20 7.37 -35.89
CA GLY A 57 -14.62 7.01 -35.91
C GLY A 57 -15.11 5.89 -34.99
N SER A 58 -16.06 6.21 -34.10
CA SER A 58 -16.74 5.33 -33.13
C SER A 58 -17.05 3.89 -33.59
N GLN A 59 -16.04 3.03 -33.63
CA GLN A 59 -16.21 1.61 -33.96
C GLN A 59 -16.64 0.89 -32.69
N LYS A 60 -17.93 0.59 -32.59
CA LYS A 60 -18.48 -0.22 -31.48
C LYS A 60 -17.65 -1.48 -31.29
N LEU A 61 -17.15 -1.70 -30.07
CA LEU A 61 -16.40 -2.89 -29.72
C LEU A 61 -17.20 -4.16 -30.05
N SER A 62 -16.54 -5.16 -30.62
CA SER A 62 -17.19 -6.44 -30.89
C SER A 62 -17.52 -7.15 -29.57
N LYS A 63 -18.59 -7.96 -29.57
CA LYS A 63 -19.03 -8.71 -28.39
C LYS A 63 -17.91 -9.58 -27.80
N ALA A 64 -17.12 -10.22 -28.66
CA ALA A 64 -15.99 -11.05 -28.22
C ALA A 64 -14.93 -10.22 -27.47
N ILE A 65 -14.62 -9.01 -27.96
CA ILE A 65 -13.64 -8.13 -27.31
C ILE A 65 -14.17 -7.60 -25.97
N VAL A 66 -15.46 -7.25 -25.88
CA VAL A 66 -16.07 -6.84 -24.61
C VAL A 66 -15.96 -7.95 -23.57
N LEU A 67 -16.28 -9.19 -23.94
CA LEU A 67 -16.17 -10.34 -23.03
C LEU A 67 -14.72 -10.58 -22.60
N GLN A 68 -13.76 -10.54 -23.53
CA GLN A 68 -12.35 -10.73 -23.20
C GLN A 68 -11.85 -9.65 -22.23
N LYS A 69 -12.08 -8.38 -22.55
CA LYS A 69 -11.72 -7.26 -21.66
C LYS A 69 -12.37 -7.37 -20.29
N THR A 70 -13.60 -7.89 -20.23
CA THR A 70 -14.29 -8.14 -18.96
C THR A 70 -13.60 -9.25 -18.15
N ILE A 71 -13.20 -10.36 -18.78
CA ILE A 71 -12.48 -11.45 -18.12
C ILE A 71 -11.16 -10.93 -17.55
N ASP A 72 -10.40 -10.19 -18.36
CA ASP A 72 -9.12 -9.61 -17.95
C ASP A 72 -9.30 -8.65 -16.77
N TYR A 73 -10.37 -7.84 -16.79
CA TYR A 73 -10.69 -6.92 -15.71
C TYR A 73 -11.11 -7.64 -14.41
N ILE A 74 -11.87 -8.73 -14.50
CA ILE A 74 -12.20 -9.56 -13.32
C ILE A 74 -10.93 -10.16 -12.71
N GLN A 75 -10.01 -10.68 -13.55
CA GLN A 75 -8.73 -11.20 -13.07
C GLN A 75 -7.87 -10.12 -12.40
N PHE A 76 -7.85 -8.91 -12.99
CA PHE A 76 -7.21 -7.74 -12.41
C PHE A 76 -7.81 -7.40 -11.04
N LEU A 77 -9.14 -7.33 -10.93
CA LEU A 77 -9.83 -7.04 -9.67
C LEU A 77 -9.54 -8.10 -8.59
N HIS A 78 -9.46 -9.38 -8.95
CA HIS A 78 -9.05 -10.42 -8.00
C HIS A 78 -7.62 -10.21 -7.50
N LYS A 79 -6.69 -9.83 -8.38
CA LYS A 79 -5.30 -9.54 -8.00
C LYS A 79 -5.21 -8.33 -7.08
N GLU A 80 -5.89 -7.23 -7.42
CA GLU A 80 -5.90 -6.01 -6.60
C GLU A 80 -6.57 -6.23 -5.26
N LYS A 81 -7.69 -6.96 -5.22
CA LYS A 81 -8.34 -7.34 -3.95
C LYS A 81 -7.38 -8.12 -3.06
N LYS A 82 -6.69 -9.13 -3.59
CA LYS A 82 -5.72 -9.93 -2.82
C LYS A 82 -4.59 -9.07 -2.28
N LYS A 83 -4.04 -8.16 -3.10
CA LYS A 83 -3.01 -7.21 -2.69
C LYS A 83 -3.46 -6.31 -1.54
N GLN A 84 -4.68 -5.76 -1.64
CA GLN A 84 -5.27 -4.93 -0.58
C GLN A 84 -5.50 -5.72 0.72
N GLU A 85 -5.95 -6.97 0.63
CA GLU A 85 -6.13 -7.85 1.79
C GLU A 85 -4.79 -8.15 2.50
N GLU A 86 -3.72 -8.37 1.74
CA GLU A 86 -2.37 -8.56 2.27
C GLU A 86 -1.85 -7.28 2.95
N GLU A 87 -2.04 -6.11 2.33
CA GLU A 87 -1.65 -4.82 2.89
C GLU A 87 -2.38 -4.50 4.21
N VAL A 88 -3.70 -4.74 4.26
CA VAL A 88 -4.49 -4.60 5.49
C VAL A 88 -3.99 -5.56 6.58
N SER A 89 -3.61 -6.79 6.22
CA SER A 89 -3.04 -7.76 7.16
C SER A 89 -1.71 -7.27 7.73
N MET A 90 -0.83 -6.72 6.90
CA MET A 90 0.45 -6.13 7.34
C MET A 90 0.24 -4.94 8.26
N LEU A 91 -0.58 -3.96 7.86
CA LEU A 91 -0.86 -2.78 8.67
C LEU A 91 -1.45 -3.13 10.05
N ARG A 92 -2.29 -4.18 10.13
CA ARG A 92 -2.81 -4.67 11.40
C ARG A 92 -1.73 -5.24 12.32
N LYS A 93 -0.72 -5.92 11.75
CA LYS A 93 0.44 -6.41 12.52
C LYS A 93 1.27 -5.24 13.04
N ASP A 94 1.54 -4.24 12.22
CA ASP A 94 2.30 -3.04 12.61
C ASP A 94 1.60 -2.27 13.73
N VAL A 95 0.29 -2.06 13.61
CA VAL A 95 -0.51 -1.43 14.67
C VAL A 95 -0.43 -2.23 15.97
N THR A 96 -0.43 -3.55 15.90
CA THR A 96 -0.32 -4.42 17.08
C THR A 96 1.07 -4.31 17.71
N ALA A 97 2.14 -4.34 16.90
CA ALA A 97 3.50 -4.16 17.37
C ALA A 97 3.71 -2.79 18.04
N LEU A 98 3.23 -1.71 17.42
CA LEU A 98 3.28 -0.36 17.97
C LEU A 98 2.51 -0.24 19.29
N LYS A 99 1.35 -0.89 19.42
CA LYS A 99 0.61 -0.93 20.69
C LYS A 99 1.40 -1.66 21.78
N ILE A 100 2.06 -2.77 21.46
CA ILE A 100 2.92 -3.49 22.42
C ILE A 100 4.09 -2.60 22.86
N MET A 101 4.77 -1.93 21.92
CA MET A 101 5.86 -1.01 22.23
C MET A 101 5.39 0.15 23.11
N LYS A 102 4.25 0.76 22.77
CA LYS A 102 3.66 1.83 23.59
C LYS A 102 3.43 1.36 25.04
N VAL A 103 2.79 0.21 25.22
CA VAL A 103 2.53 -0.34 26.57
C VAL A 103 3.85 -0.60 27.31
N ASN A 104 4.88 -1.09 26.63
CA ASN A 104 6.19 -1.30 27.24
C ASN A 104 6.83 0.03 27.71
N TYR A 105 6.80 1.08 26.88
CA TYR A 105 7.29 2.40 27.27
C TYR A 105 6.48 3.01 28.42
N GLU A 106 5.15 2.88 28.41
CA GLU A 106 4.30 3.34 29.52
C GLU A 106 4.65 2.64 30.83
N GLN A 107 4.98 1.34 30.80
CA GLN A 107 5.46 0.60 31.97
C GLN A 107 6.82 1.09 32.47
N ILE A 108 7.77 1.35 31.57
CA ILE A 108 9.09 1.91 31.94
C ILE A 108 8.93 3.28 32.58
N VAL A 109 8.14 4.17 31.99
CA VAL A 109 7.88 5.51 32.53
C VAL A 109 7.25 5.42 33.92
N LYS A 110 6.26 4.54 34.10
CA LYS A 110 5.62 4.35 35.40
C LYS A 110 6.58 3.80 36.44
N ALA A 111 7.42 2.83 36.08
CA ALA A 111 8.43 2.28 36.99
C ALA A 111 9.47 3.33 37.42
N HIS A 112 9.80 4.28 36.54
CA HIS A 112 10.64 5.42 36.90
C HIS A 112 9.92 6.44 37.80
N GLN A 113 8.62 6.67 37.61
CA GLN A 113 7.82 7.57 38.46
C GLN A 113 7.58 7.00 39.87
N ASP A 114 7.41 5.68 39.97
CA ASP A 114 7.23 4.97 41.26
C ASP A 114 8.54 4.90 42.08
N ASN A 115 9.66 5.41 41.54
CA ASN A 115 10.98 5.46 42.18
C ASN A 115 11.54 6.90 42.23
N PRO A 116 10.95 7.82 43.02
CA PRO A 116 11.25 9.26 43.01
C PRO A 116 12.65 9.66 43.55
N HIS A 117 13.55 8.71 43.81
CA HIS A 117 14.92 8.96 44.28
C HIS A 117 16.03 8.61 43.28
N GLU A 118 15.70 8.08 42.10
CA GLU A 118 16.68 7.85 41.03
C GLU A 118 16.48 8.83 39.87
N GLY A 119 17.08 10.03 39.98
CA GLY A 119 17.49 10.78 38.80
C GLY A 119 17.15 12.27 38.72
N GLU A 120 16.28 12.82 39.59
CA GLU A 120 15.90 14.24 39.44
C GLU A 120 16.91 15.25 40.01
N ASP A 121 17.92 14.86 40.80
CA ASP A 121 18.84 15.84 41.40
C ASP A 121 20.32 15.40 41.54
N GLN A 122 20.73 14.25 40.98
CA GLN A 122 22.13 13.80 41.15
C GLN A 122 23.12 14.56 40.27
N VAL A 123 22.68 15.07 39.12
CA VAL A 123 23.54 15.74 38.13
C VAL A 123 22.75 16.88 37.48
N SER A 124 23.23 18.11 37.65
CA SER A 124 22.64 19.31 37.04
C SER A 124 22.54 19.17 35.50
N ASP A 125 21.50 19.73 34.90
CA ASP A 125 21.34 19.78 33.44
C ASP A 125 22.54 20.45 32.74
N GLN A 126 23.23 21.37 33.41
CA GLN A 126 24.47 21.94 32.91
C GLN A 126 25.57 20.88 32.74
N VAL A 127 25.69 19.95 33.68
CA VAL A 127 26.68 18.87 33.60
C VAL A 127 26.30 17.88 32.50
N LYS A 128 25.01 17.55 32.36
CA LYS A 128 24.50 16.72 31.26
C LYS A 128 24.82 17.36 29.90
N PHE A 129 24.58 18.67 29.77
CA PHE A 129 24.90 19.43 28.57
C PHE A 129 26.41 19.43 28.27
N ASN A 130 27.25 19.65 29.29
CA ASN A 130 28.70 19.63 29.13
C ASN A 130 29.22 18.25 28.67
N VAL A 131 28.64 17.15 29.17
CA VAL A 131 28.96 15.79 28.70
C VAL A 131 28.58 15.62 27.23
N PHE A 132 27.36 15.98 26.85
CA PHE A 132 26.90 15.89 25.47
C PHE A 132 27.79 16.73 24.55
N GLN A 133 28.06 17.97 24.93
CA GLN A 133 28.91 18.88 24.17
C GLN A 133 30.31 18.30 23.98
N GLY A 134 30.96 17.80 25.04
CA GLY A 134 32.29 17.21 24.92
C GLY A 134 32.36 16.00 24.00
N ILE A 135 31.31 15.17 23.99
CA ILE A 135 31.20 14.03 23.05
C ILE A 135 31.07 14.54 21.62
N MET A 136 30.17 15.49 21.37
CA MET A 136 29.92 16.05 20.05
C MET A 136 31.13 16.80 19.50
N ASP A 137 31.83 17.57 20.33
CA ASP A 137 33.05 18.29 19.97
C ASP A 137 34.16 17.30 19.57
N SER A 138 34.33 16.22 20.33
CA SER A 138 35.32 15.17 20.02
C SER A 138 35.02 14.48 18.68
N LEU A 139 33.76 14.13 18.45
CA LEU A 139 33.33 13.52 17.19
C LEU A 139 33.50 14.49 16.02
N PHE A 140 33.10 15.75 16.17
CA PHE A 140 33.22 16.76 15.13
C PHE A 140 34.69 17.05 14.79
N GLN A 141 35.58 17.14 15.78
CA GLN A 141 37.01 17.32 15.54
C GLN A 141 37.61 16.15 14.76
N SER A 142 37.28 14.91 15.13
CA SER A 142 37.74 13.73 14.38
C SER A 142 37.19 13.72 12.95
N PHE A 143 35.92 14.08 12.77
CA PHE A 143 35.31 14.19 11.44
C PHE A 143 36.04 15.23 10.59
N ASN A 144 36.23 16.43 11.12
CA ASN A 144 36.89 17.51 10.40
C ASN A 144 38.35 17.18 10.04
N ALA A 145 39.03 16.35 10.83
CA ALA A 145 40.37 15.86 10.54
C ALA A 145 40.40 14.75 9.47
N SER A 146 39.34 13.95 9.36
CA SER A 146 39.28 12.79 8.45
C SER A 146 38.66 13.09 7.08
N ILE A 147 37.97 14.22 6.92
CA ILE A 147 37.21 14.52 5.71
C ILE A 147 37.99 15.37 4.70
N SER A 148 37.97 14.93 3.44
CA SER A 148 38.37 15.72 2.28
C SER A 148 37.15 16.07 1.43
N VAL A 149 37.11 17.30 0.92
CA VAL A 149 36.03 17.82 0.05
C VAL A 149 36.47 18.03 -1.40
N ALA A 150 37.59 17.43 -1.80
CA ALA A 150 38.16 17.61 -3.14
C ALA A 150 37.29 16.99 -4.27
N SER A 151 36.53 15.93 -3.98
CA SER A 151 35.55 15.34 -4.90
C SER A 151 34.49 14.55 -4.15
N PHE A 152 33.34 14.26 -4.79
CA PHE A 152 32.30 13.42 -4.19
C PHE A 152 32.79 12.00 -3.86
N GLN A 153 33.64 11.44 -4.72
CA GLN A 153 34.20 10.10 -4.51
C GLN A 153 35.13 10.07 -3.30
N GLU A 154 35.99 11.08 -3.15
CA GLU A 154 36.90 11.20 -2.01
C GLU A 154 36.14 11.51 -0.72
N LEU A 155 35.18 12.43 -0.76
CA LEU A 155 34.30 12.74 0.36
C LEU A 155 33.56 11.49 0.85
N SER A 156 32.92 10.75 -0.05
CA SER A 156 32.19 9.54 0.34
C SER A 156 33.10 8.48 0.94
N ALA A 157 34.29 8.24 0.36
CA ALA A 157 35.29 7.33 0.92
C ALA A 157 35.76 7.76 2.32
N CYS A 158 36.08 9.04 2.52
CA CYS A 158 36.49 9.59 3.82
C CYS A 158 35.37 9.47 4.88
N VAL A 159 34.12 9.77 4.52
CA VAL A 159 32.97 9.63 5.43
C VAL A 159 32.80 8.17 5.87
N PHE A 160 32.84 7.22 4.93
CA PHE A 160 32.71 5.79 5.27
C PHE A 160 33.83 5.33 6.20
N SER A 161 35.08 5.68 5.87
CA SER A 161 36.23 5.34 6.72
C SER A 161 36.10 5.95 8.12
N TRP A 162 35.67 7.20 8.22
CA TRP A 162 35.48 7.87 9.51
C TRP A 162 34.41 7.18 10.36
N ILE A 163 33.25 6.85 9.78
CA ILE A 163 32.18 6.13 10.49
C ILE A 163 32.69 4.79 11.00
N GLU A 164 33.37 4.02 10.14
CA GLU A 164 33.88 2.70 10.50
C GLU A 164 34.96 2.72 11.57
N GLU A 165 35.72 3.80 11.69
CA GLU A 165 36.78 3.93 12.68
C GLU A 165 36.31 4.57 13.99
N HIS A 166 35.51 5.64 13.90
CA HIS A 166 35.19 6.52 15.03
C HIS A 166 33.80 6.30 15.64
N CYS A 167 32.86 5.71 14.90
CA CYS A 167 31.48 5.48 15.37
C CYS A 167 31.21 4.05 15.85
N LYS A 168 32.25 3.23 16.08
CA LYS A 168 32.11 1.90 16.67
C LYS A 168 31.74 2.00 18.17
N PRO A 169 30.97 1.05 18.73
CA PRO A 169 30.57 1.08 20.13
C PRO A 169 31.75 1.19 21.12
N GLN A 170 32.88 0.53 20.82
CA GLN A 170 34.10 0.59 21.63
C GLN A 170 34.69 2.01 21.64
N THR A 171 34.90 2.60 20.46
CA THR A 171 35.45 3.95 20.31
C THR A 171 34.54 5.01 20.95
N LEU A 172 33.22 4.92 20.73
CA LEU A 172 32.27 5.84 21.37
C LEU A 172 32.31 5.73 22.90
N ARG A 173 32.45 4.52 23.44
CA ARG A 173 32.60 4.32 24.88
C ARG A 173 33.89 4.96 25.42
N GLU A 174 34.99 4.86 24.69
CA GLU A 174 36.25 5.51 25.04
C GLU A 174 36.13 7.05 25.03
N ILE A 175 35.47 7.62 24.01
CA ILE A 175 35.19 9.06 23.93
C ILE A 175 34.37 9.51 25.15
N VAL A 176 33.28 8.80 25.48
CA VAL A 176 32.43 9.12 26.63
C VAL A 176 33.23 9.08 27.93
N ILE A 177 34.03 8.05 28.16
CA ILE A 177 34.87 7.93 29.36
C ILE A 177 35.90 9.07 29.42
N GLY A 178 36.52 9.39 28.28
CA GLY A 178 37.48 10.50 28.17
C GLY A 178 36.86 11.84 28.55
N VAL A 179 35.68 12.16 28.01
CA VAL A 179 34.93 13.38 28.32
C VAL A 179 34.54 13.43 29.80
N LEU A 180 34.06 12.33 30.36
CA LEU A 180 33.72 12.24 31.78
C LEU A 180 34.93 12.49 32.69
N HIS A 181 36.11 11.96 32.34
CA HIS A 181 37.34 12.24 33.07
C HIS A 181 37.79 13.70 32.96
N GLN A 182 37.68 14.30 31.77
CA GLN A 182 38.01 15.72 31.58
C GLN A 182 37.11 16.62 32.42
N LEU A 183 35.80 16.37 32.43
CA LEU A 183 34.85 17.14 33.24
C LEU A 183 35.05 16.93 34.74
N LYS A 184 35.38 15.71 35.16
CA LYS A 184 35.74 15.44 36.56
C LYS A 184 36.94 16.29 36.98
N ASN A 185 37.96 16.43 36.14
CA ASN A 185 39.15 17.24 36.43
C ASN A 185 38.92 18.76 36.36
N GLN A 186 37.77 19.21 35.84
CA GLN A 186 37.39 20.64 35.85
C GLN A 186 36.56 21.02 37.08
N LEU A 187 35.97 20.03 37.75
CA LEU A 187 35.13 20.21 38.93
C LEU A 187 35.91 20.14 40.26
N TYR A 188 37.19 19.76 40.21
CA TYR A 188 38.12 19.65 41.34
C TYR A 188 39.45 20.31 41.00
#